data_AF-A0A0C2IDE0-F1
#
_entry.id   AF-A0A0C2IDE0-F1
#
_cell.length_a   1.000
_cell.length_b   1.000
_cell.length_c   1.000
_cell.angle_alpha   90.00
_cell.angle_beta   90.00
_cell.angle_gamma   90.00
#
_symmetry.space_group_name_H-M   'P 1'
#
loop_
_entity.id
_entity.type
_entity.pdbx_description
1 polymer ?
#
loop_
_entity_poly.entity_id
_entity_poly.type
_entity_poly.pdbx_seq_one_letter_code
_entity_poly.pdbx_strand_id
1 'polypeptide(L)'
;MSTSNPLASTDKAAREIPPSQRVLLLHGPRQPYHVTHDYAVPQLHHDREILVRTAVIGLNPIDWKSPDFNFAIPELPYIAGRECAGEVVQLKTRVETSSVQGLSEASKADGLLSPEVPSAAEDAEADVVIDVTDNTASTNVHGKDTPIPAVEPIIHTFLTNDASAAKRVSVVNAVEVDDKTGAPLGTSSSTSTSGRITTGDRVLAISTDYRDLRKGAYQEYVVVWDYNTVRLPPHVSCEAGATMGVAFVAAVLALGVNLGVDFSSVAGGPDLLSIVRRLPPAALAADIRDECVRGIGTSDRARAGDWLAIWGASSTSAHMAIQLARLAGLRVAAVVDTAKHGWRLARKDGADEEDEKEKGWWQPDWVVDSHDPARAVAVLRANLGSRLRFGFDTRGRDTAAWLLQALAGGDPTAASNKKATASSSTSASGRTTPRSSPPSPPATPRGDNNVVAPISDMADADDLAVEQTPAPKSHLVGLTGLPKGTPPPHTVFHNVPIKLFHEVPAVGEALSSWLERLLAAKKLVPPVVAGVEDGLERVNAGLDRLRAGEISGGRLVVRLEGRT
;
A
#
# COMPACT_ATOMS: atom_id res chain seq x y z
N MET A 1 42.75 -31.15 -39.81
CA MET A 1 43.53 -30.34 -38.85
C MET A 1 42.55 -29.43 -38.13
N SER A 2 42.54 -29.56 -36.81
CA SER A 2 41.72 -28.82 -35.86
C SER A 2 42.34 -27.45 -35.59
N THR A 3 41.52 -26.40 -35.51
CA THR A 3 41.80 -25.25 -34.62
C THR A 3 40.47 -24.77 -34.05
N SER A 4 40.24 -25.21 -32.82
CA SER A 4 39.20 -24.81 -31.88
C SER A 4 39.20 -23.30 -31.62
N ASN A 5 38.00 -22.72 -31.61
CA ASN A 5 37.72 -21.36 -31.16
C ASN A 5 37.50 -21.38 -29.63
N PRO A 6 38.35 -20.79 -28.79
CA PRO A 6 38.19 -20.82 -27.34
C PRO A 6 37.62 -19.49 -26.87
N LEU A 7 36.28 -19.34 -26.83
CA LEU A 7 35.58 -18.27 -26.09
C LEU A 7 34.08 -18.59 -26.00
N ALA A 8 33.78 -19.73 -25.40
CA ALA A 8 32.44 -20.07 -24.92
C ALA A 8 32.57 -20.89 -23.62
N SER A 9 33.27 -20.34 -22.63
CA SER A 9 33.22 -20.87 -21.26
C SER A 9 33.58 -19.78 -20.26
N THR A 10 32.58 -19.00 -19.87
CA THR A 10 32.52 -18.56 -18.47
C THR A 10 31.14 -18.93 -17.98
N ASP A 11 31.12 -20.07 -17.31
CA ASP A 11 30.03 -20.60 -16.51
C ASP A 11 29.29 -19.49 -15.78
N LYS A 12 27.98 -19.49 -15.95
CA LYS A 12 27.01 -18.92 -15.02
C LYS A 12 27.01 -19.82 -13.77
N ALA A 13 28.16 -19.89 -13.08
CA ALA A 13 28.29 -20.61 -11.83
C ALA A 13 27.22 -20.01 -10.90
N ALA A 14 26.29 -20.85 -10.45
CA ALA A 14 25.37 -20.48 -9.39
C ALA A 14 26.23 -19.96 -8.24
N ARG A 15 26.21 -18.63 -8.02
CA ARG A 15 26.94 -18.02 -6.90
C ARG A 15 26.35 -18.66 -5.64
N GLU A 16 27.13 -19.54 -5.02
CA GLU A 16 26.74 -20.22 -3.80
C GLU A 16 26.35 -19.18 -2.75
N ILE A 17 25.20 -19.39 -2.10
CA ILE A 17 24.69 -18.47 -1.09
C ILE A 17 25.59 -18.61 0.15
N PRO A 18 26.22 -17.53 0.63
CA PRO A 18 27.14 -17.62 1.75
C PRO A 18 26.39 -17.97 3.05
N PRO A 19 27.05 -18.60 4.04
CA PRO A 19 26.43 -18.89 5.32
C PRO A 19 26.16 -17.63 6.16
N SER A 20 26.93 -16.55 5.92
CA SER A 20 26.80 -15.26 6.60
C SER A 20 26.81 -14.09 5.61
N GLN A 21 26.36 -12.93 6.09
CA GLN A 21 26.20 -11.69 5.36
C GLN A 21 26.40 -10.48 6.27
N ARG A 22 26.57 -9.32 5.64
CA ARG A 22 26.51 -8.03 6.33
C ARG A 22 25.09 -7.52 6.45
N VAL A 23 24.76 -6.97 7.62
CA VAL A 23 23.49 -6.30 7.89
C VAL A 23 23.73 -5.00 8.67
N LEU A 24 22.73 -4.12 8.67
CA LEU A 24 22.68 -2.98 9.57
C LEU A 24 21.66 -3.19 10.68
N LEU A 25 22.11 -3.12 11.93
CA LEU A 25 21.29 -3.25 13.12
C LEU A 25 21.09 -1.91 13.81
N LEU A 26 19.84 -1.60 14.14
CA LEU A 26 19.51 -0.58 15.12
C LEU A 26 19.50 -1.22 16.51
N HIS A 27 20.35 -0.75 17.42
CA HIS A 27 20.44 -1.29 18.78
C HIS A 27 19.58 -0.53 19.80
N GLY A 28 19.15 0.68 19.46
CA GLY A 28 18.31 1.50 20.33
C GLY A 28 17.67 2.66 19.58
N PRO A 29 16.56 3.23 20.11
CA PRO A 29 15.97 4.44 19.55
C PRO A 29 16.98 5.59 19.58
N ARG A 30 16.93 6.46 18.56
CA ARG A 30 17.84 7.61 18.38
C ARG A 30 19.33 7.23 18.27
N GLN A 31 19.65 5.98 17.95
CA GLN A 31 21.01 5.55 17.62
C GLN A 31 21.17 5.39 16.11
N PRO A 32 22.40 5.54 15.57
CA PRO A 32 22.68 5.16 14.20
C PRO A 32 22.55 3.65 14.02
N TYR A 33 22.43 3.21 12.77
CA TYR A 33 22.53 1.79 12.45
C TYR A 33 23.99 1.32 12.49
N HIS A 34 24.25 0.13 13.00
CA HIS A 34 25.59 -0.45 13.12
C HIS A 34 25.77 -1.63 12.18
N VAL A 35 26.90 -1.67 11.47
CA VAL A 35 27.25 -2.78 10.58
C VAL A 35 27.62 -4.01 11.40
N THR A 36 27.00 -5.14 11.07
CA THR A 36 27.35 -6.48 11.59
C THR A 36 27.80 -7.34 10.41
N HIS A 37 28.94 -8.03 10.51
CA HIS A 37 29.57 -8.72 9.37
C HIS A 37 29.25 -10.21 9.25
N ASP A 38 28.93 -10.86 10.37
CA ASP A 38 28.76 -12.32 10.45
C ASP A 38 27.31 -12.70 10.78
N TYR A 39 26.34 -11.97 10.22
CA TYR A 39 24.92 -12.26 10.43
C TYR A 39 24.50 -13.41 9.51
N ALA A 40 23.72 -14.38 10.00
CA ALA A 40 23.30 -15.51 9.18
C ALA A 40 22.46 -15.07 7.97
N VAL A 41 22.67 -15.70 6.81
CA VAL A 41 21.75 -15.52 5.69
C VAL A 41 20.40 -16.15 6.05
N PRO A 42 19.27 -15.42 5.92
CA PRO A 42 17.98 -15.90 6.36
C PRO A 42 17.50 -17.09 5.52
N GLN A 43 16.89 -18.06 6.20
CA GLN A 43 16.30 -19.23 5.57
C GLN A 43 14.85 -18.97 5.12
N LEU A 44 14.43 -19.66 4.06
CA LEU A 44 13.07 -19.62 3.56
C LEU A 44 12.19 -20.60 4.36
N HIS A 45 11.17 -20.07 5.02
CA HIS A 45 10.25 -20.80 5.88
C HIS A 45 8.95 -21.16 5.14
N HIS A 46 8.50 -20.34 4.20
CA HIS A 46 7.25 -20.57 3.45
C HIS A 46 7.50 -20.78 1.95
N ASP A 47 6.62 -21.53 1.27
CA ASP A 47 6.71 -21.80 -0.19
C ASP A 47 6.50 -20.56 -1.08
N ARG A 48 6.07 -19.44 -0.47
CA ARG A 48 5.86 -18.13 -1.10
C ARG A 48 7.00 -17.16 -0.79
N GLU A 49 7.97 -17.58 0.03
CA GLU A 49 9.17 -16.78 0.32
C GLU A 49 10.23 -17.04 -0.74
N ILE A 50 10.91 -15.97 -1.14
CA ILE A 50 12.06 -15.99 -2.03
C ILE A 50 13.24 -15.27 -1.38
N LEU A 51 14.46 -15.63 -1.76
CA LEU A 51 15.68 -14.95 -1.33
C LEU A 51 16.20 -14.06 -2.45
N VAL A 52 16.39 -12.78 -2.15
CA VAL A 52 16.92 -11.78 -3.08
C VAL A 52 18.30 -11.34 -2.60
N ARG A 53 19.31 -11.45 -3.47
CA ARG A 53 20.61 -10.82 -3.27
C ARG A 53 20.49 -9.35 -3.64
N THR A 54 20.56 -8.48 -2.63
CA THR A 54 20.37 -7.05 -2.76
C THR A 54 21.51 -6.43 -3.58
N ALA A 55 21.16 -5.64 -4.60
CA ALA A 55 22.11 -4.84 -5.38
C ALA A 55 21.99 -3.35 -5.03
N VAL A 56 20.77 -2.86 -4.81
CA VAL A 56 20.51 -1.44 -4.52
C VAL A 56 19.42 -1.31 -3.47
N ILE A 57 19.63 -0.50 -2.44
CA ILE A 57 18.63 -0.18 -1.42
C ILE A 57 18.00 1.19 -1.74
N GLY A 58 16.68 1.30 -1.61
CA GLY A 58 15.98 2.58 -1.69
C GLY A 58 15.78 3.20 -0.31
N LEU A 59 16.29 4.41 -0.09
CA LEU A 59 16.10 5.09 1.20
C LEU A 59 14.79 5.86 1.27
N ASN A 60 14.08 5.70 2.39
CA ASN A 60 12.80 6.35 2.67
C ASN A 60 12.89 7.27 3.89
N PRO A 61 12.07 8.34 3.97
CA PRO A 61 11.98 9.15 5.18
C PRO A 61 11.63 8.36 6.45
N ILE A 62 10.88 7.27 6.33
CA ILE A 62 10.55 6.43 7.49
C ILE A 62 11.79 5.79 8.11
N ASP A 63 12.83 5.53 7.33
CA ASP A 63 14.01 4.80 7.79
C ASP A 63 14.86 5.60 8.79
N TRP A 64 14.87 6.93 8.69
CA TRP A 64 15.48 7.81 9.70
C TRP A 64 14.49 8.28 10.77
N LYS A 65 13.21 8.45 10.40
CA LYS A 65 12.17 8.88 11.35
C LYS A 65 11.87 7.83 12.41
N SER A 66 11.81 6.55 12.03
CA SER A 66 11.49 5.46 12.95
C SER A 66 12.44 5.42 14.16
N PRO A 67 13.79 5.43 13.97
CA PRO A 67 14.73 5.59 15.08
C PRO A 67 14.57 6.89 15.86
N ASP A 68 14.48 8.04 15.19
CA ASP A 68 14.48 9.37 15.82
C ASP A 68 13.25 9.59 16.72
N PHE A 69 12.10 9.08 16.31
CA PHE A 69 10.81 9.26 16.99
C PHE A 69 10.30 7.99 17.70
N ASN A 70 11.10 6.92 17.71
CA ASN A 70 10.79 5.65 18.37
C ASN A 70 9.42 5.05 17.95
N PHE A 71 9.19 4.89 16.64
CA PHE A 71 7.96 4.27 16.13
C PHE A 71 8.25 3.26 15.01
N ALA A 72 7.35 2.29 14.84
CA ALA A 72 7.48 1.21 13.86
C ALA A 72 8.81 0.42 14.00
N ILE A 73 9.28 0.28 15.24
CA ILE A 73 10.39 -0.58 15.65
C ILE A 73 9.76 -1.71 16.48
N PRO A 74 9.66 -2.93 15.94
CA PRO A 74 8.96 -4.03 16.60
C PRO A 74 9.76 -4.63 17.76
N GLU A 75 11.08 -4.76 17.59
CA GLU A 75 12.01 -5.33 18.56
C GLU A 75 13.41 -4.71 18.38
N LEU A 76 14.34 -4.99 19.29
CA LEU A 76 15.74 -4.58 19.19
C LEU A 76 16.66 -5.77 19.53
N PRO A 77 17.79 -5.99 18.82
CA PRO A 77 18.24 -5.22 17.66
C PRO A 77 17.37 -5.42 16.41
N TYR A 78 17.30 -4.40 15.56
CA TYR A 78 16.35 -4.33 14.44
C TYR A 78 17.04 -4.14 13.08
N ILE A 79 16.69 -4.94 12.08
CA ILE A 79 17.06 -4.72 10.67
C ILE A 79 15.97 -3.89 10.00
N ALA A 80 16.31 -2.67 9.60
CA ALA A 80 15.39 -1.74 8.95
C ALA A 80 15.48 -1.78 7.41
N GLY A 81 14.92 -0.75 6.76
CA GLY A 81 14.80 -0.64 5.31
C GLY A 81 13.46 -1.19 4.82
N ARG A 82 12.90 -0.55 3.78
CA ARG A 82 11.55 -0.86 3.29
C ARG A 82 11.50 -1.31 1.84
N GLU A 83 12.59 -1.18 1.12
CA GLU A 83 12.66 -1.63 -0.27
C GLU A 83 14.11 -1.78 -0.73
N CYS A 84 14.32 -2.71 -1.65
CA CYS A 84 15.56 -2.85 -2.39
C CYS A 84 15.31 -3.46 -3.76
N ALA A 85 16.30 -3.41 -4.64
CA ALA A 85 16.32 -4.10 -5.91
C ALA A 85 17.54 -5.00 -6.00
N GLY A 86 17.40 -6.15 -6.65
CA GLY A 86 18.42 -7.18 -6.64
C GLY A 86 18.09 -8.34 -7.57
N GLU A 87 18.80 -9.45 -7.37
CA GLU A 87 18.63 -10.69 -8.12
C GLU A 87 18.03 -11.78 -7.23
N VAL A 88 17.03 -12.51 -7.73
CA VAL A 88 16.49 -13.68 -7.03
C VAL A 88 17.52 -14.80 -7.06
N VAL A 89 17.97 -15.27 -5.90
CA VAL A 89 19.00 -16.32 -5.79
C VAL A 89 18.45 -17.65 -5.29
N GLN A 90 17.30 -17.65 -4.64
CA GLN A 90 16.67 -18.88 -4.13
C GLN A 90 15.14 -18.75 -4.13
N LEU A 91 14.48 -19.83 -4.53
CA LEU A 91 13.04 -20.06 -4.33
C LEU A 91 12.87 -21.25 -3.38
N LYS A 92 11.78 -21.29 -2.62
CA LYS A 92 11.43 -22.50 -1.88
C LYS A 92 10.67 -23.45 -2.82
N THR A 93 11.19 -24.65 -3.02
CA THR A 93 10.53 -25.69 -3.82
C THR A 93 9.21 -26.07 -3.17
N ARG A 94 8.10 -26.02 -3.93
CA ARG A 94 6.84 -26.61 -3.49
C ARG A 94 7.01 -28.12 -3.43
N VAL A 95 6.85 -28.71 -2.25
CA VAL A 95 6.68 -30.16 -2.13
C VAL A 95 5.24 -30.44 -2.50
N GLU A 96 4.99 -30.82 -3.75
CA GLU A 96 3.70 -31.38 -4.14
C GLU A 96 3.54 -32.71 -3.41
N THR A 97 2.63 -32.78 -2.44
CA THR A 97 2.18 -34.06 -1.91
C THR A 97 1.37 -34.76 -3.00
N SER A 98 2.03 -35.60 -3.78
CA SER A 98 1.36 -36.52 -4.69
C SER A 98 0.41 -37.39 -3.87
N SER A 99 -0.89 -37.25 -4.11
CA SER A 99 -1.91 -38.13 -3.58
C SER A 99 -1.54 -39.57 -3.95
N VAL A 100 -1.43 -40.43 -2.93
CA VAL A 100 -1.11 -41.85 -3.10
C VAL A 100 -2.18 -42.48 -4.02
N GLN A 101 -1.79 -42.76 -5.26
CA GLN A 101 -2.48 -43.75 -6.09
C GLN A 101 -2.07 -45.13 -5.57
N GLY A 102 -2.97 -45.80 -4.88
CA GLY A 102 -2.78 -47.19 -4.50
C GLY A 102 -3.72 -47.59 -3.38
N LEU A 103 -4.83 -48.22 -3.73
CA LEU A 103 -5.37 -49.42 -3.11
C LEU A 103 -6.63 -49.82 -3.89
N SER A 104 -6.43 -50.59 -4.95
CA SER A 104 -7.48 -51.43 -5.54
C SER A 104 -7.25 -52.87 -5.07
N GLU A 105 -8.35 -53.47 -4.60
CA GLU A 105 -8.63 -54.91 -4.59
C GLU A 105 -7.78 -55.83 -3.70
N ALA A 106 -8.35 -56.26 -2.56
CA ALA A 106 -8.39 -57.69 -2.20
C ALA A 106 -9.54 -58.00 -1.23
N SER A 107 -10.31 -59.00 -1.63
CA SER A 107 -11.53 -59.59 -1.07
C SER A 107 -11.39 -60.45 0.20
N LYS A 108 -12.48 -60.46 0.99
CA LYS A 108 -13.15 -61.59 1.73
C LYS A 108 -12.29 -62.62 2.50
N ALA A 109 -12.55 -62.79 3.80
CA ALA A 109 -13.18 -63.98 4.42
C ALA A 109 -13.06 -64.02 5.97
N ASP A 110 -13.97 -64.78 6.58
CA ASP A 110 -14.36 -64.93 7.99
C ASP A 110 -13.31 -65.41 9.02
N GLY A 111 -13.61 -65.21 10.33
CA GLY A 111 -13.24 -66.18 11.38
C GLY A 111 -12.95 -65.63 12.78
N LEU A 112 -13.68 -66.13 13.78
CA LEU A 112 -13.63 -65.78 15.22
C LEU A 112 -12.27 -65.99 15.92
N LEU A 113 -11.96 -65.15 16.93
CA LEU A 113 -11.72 -65.50 18.35
C LEU A 113 -11.07 -64.32 19.12
N SER A 114 -11.65 -63.93 20.24
CA SER A 114 -11.00 -63.22 21.37
C SER A 114 -10.61 -64.26 22.45
N PRO A 115 -9.89 -63.93 23.55
CA PRO A 115 -9.29 -62.64 23.96
C PRO A 115 -7.80 -62.77 24.42
N GLU A 116 -7.09 -61.64 24.57
CA GLU A 116 -6.32 -61.29 25.79
C GLU A 116 -5.59 -59.95 25.59
N VAL A 117 -5.73 -59.07 26.58
CA VAL A 117 -5.08 -57.76 26.71
C VAL A 117 -3.97 -57.91 27.76
N PRO A 118 -2.76 -57.35 27.53
CA PRO A 118 -2.32 -56.30 28.46
C PRO A 118 -1.60 -55.13 27.79
N SER A 119 -2.20 -53.95 28.00
CA SER A 119 -1.59 -52.65 28.30
C SER A 119 -0.21 -52.29 27.72
N ALA A 120 -0.23 -51.45 26.69
CA ALA A 120 0.67 -50.31 26.55
C ALA A 120 -0.04 -49.27 25.67
N ALA A 121 -0.23 -48.07 26.20
CA ALA A 121 -0.83 -46.96 25.48
C ALA A 121 0.19 -46.44 24.44
N GLU A 122 -0.11 -46.66 23.16
CA GLU A 122 0.43 -45.88 22.06
C GLU A 122 -0.69 -44.97 21.55
N ASP A 123 -0.40 -43.67 21.50
CA ASP A 123 -1.30 -42.62 21.03
C ASP A 123 -1.66 -42.84 19.55
N ALA A 124 -2.87 -43.36 19.30
CA ALA A 124 -3.45 -43.38 17.97
C ALA A 124 -3.90 -41.96 17.59
N GLU A 125 -3.29 -41.39 16.55
CA GLU A 125 -3.73 -40.14 15.92
C GLU A 125 -5.12 -40.36 15.29
N ALA A 126 -6.11 -39.59 15.74
CA ALA A 126 -7.42 -39.52 15.10
C ALA A 126 -7.45 -38.32 14.15
N ASP A 127 -7.71 -38.58 12.86
CA ASP A 127 -7.99 -37.54 11.86
C ASP A 127 -9.33 -36.87 12.20
N VAL A 128 -9.29 -35.59 12.57
CA VAL A 128 -10.49 -34.77 12.80
C VAL A 128 -10.87 -34.10 11.49
N VAL A 129 -11.97 -34.57 10.87
CA VAL A 129 -12.63 -33.89 9.76
C VAL A 129 -13.62 -32.89 10.32
N ILE A 130 -13.42 -31.60 10.06
CA ILE A 130 -14.39 -30.55 10.42
C ILE A 130 -15.17 -30.20 9.14
N ASP A 131 -16.43 -30.59 9.09
CA ASP A 131 -17.36 -30.13 8.06
C ASP A 131 -17.93 -28.77 8.48
N VAL A 132 -17.75 -27.73 7.66
CA VAL A 132 -18.22 -26.38 7.94
C VAL A 132 -19.21 -25.98 6.87
N THR A 133 -20.40 -26.56 6.93
CA THR A 133 -21.56 -26.02 6.22
C THR A 133 -22.61 -25.42 7.16
N ASP A 134 -22.71 -25.81 8.43
CA ASP A 134 -23.75 -25.29 9.33
C ASP A 134 -23.28 -25.12 10.78
N ASN A 135 -22.20 -24.35 11.02
CA ASN A 135 -21.75 -23.88 12.36
C ASN A 135 -21.88 -24.88 13.54
N THR A 136 -21.77 -26.17 13.26
CA THR A 136 -21.93 -27.30 14.19
C THR A 136 -20.78 -28.25 13.91
N ALA A 137 -19.98 -28.55 14.94
CA ALA A 137 -18.89 -29.52 14.84
C ALA A 137 -19.40 -30.88 15.33
N SER A 138 -19.31 -31.92 14.50
CA SER A 138 -19.52 -33.31 14.91
C SER A 138 -18.25 -34.10 14.64
N THR A 139 -17.79 -34.89 15.61
CA THR A 139 -16.73 -35.89 15.39
C THR A 139 -17.36 -37.25 15.17
N ASN A 140 -16.97 -37.95 14.10
CA ASN A 140 -17.50 -39.28 13.82
C ASN A 140 -16.55 -40.33 14.41
N VAL A 141 -16.78 -40.70 15.68
CA VAL A 141 -16.07 -41.83 16.30
C VAL A 141 -17.08 -42.96 16.49
N HIS A 142 -16.92 -44.03 15.71
CA HIS A 142 -17.64 -45.30 15.88
C HIS A 142 -19.19 -45.23 15.85
N GLY A 143 -19.76 -44.47 14.90
CA GLY A 143 -21.16 -44.65 14.49
C GLY A 143 -22.21 -44.31 15.55
N LYS A 144 -21.90 -43.42 16.50
CA LYS A 144 -22.89 -42.84 17.42
C LYS A 144 -22.66 -41.34 17.59
N ASP A 145 -23.62 -40.56 17.11
CA ASP A 145 -23.72 -39.13 17.38
C ASP A 145 -23.88 -38.90 18.89
N THR A 146 -22.85 -38.34 19.52
CA THR A 146 -22.93 -37.93 20.93
C THR A 146 -22.63 -36.43 21.02
N PRO A 147 -23.55 -35.59 21.53
CA PRO A 147 -23.31 -34.15 21.67
C PRO A 147 -22.28 -33.88 22.78
N ILE A 148 -21.26 -33.05 22.49
CA ILE A 148 -20.31 -32.57 23.51
C ILE A 148 -20.79 -31.21 24.04
N PRO A 149 -20.94 -31.01 25.36
CA PRO A 149 -21.23 -29.70 25.92
C PRO A 149 -19.96 -28.85 26.09
N ALA A 150 -20.08 -27.56 25.75
CA ALA A 150 -19.16 -26.44 25.95
C ALA A 150 -17.86 -26.41 25.11
N VAL A 151 -17.91 -25.66 23.99
CA VAL A 151 -16.82 -25.41 23.03
C VAL A 151 -15.87 -24.26 23.47
N GLU A 152 -16.10 -23.63 24.61
CA GLU A 152 -15.27 -22.48 25.03
C GLU A 152 -13.81 -22.80 25.43
N PRO A 153 -13.43 -23.98 25.98
CA PRO A 153 -12.04 -24.21 26.37
C PRO A 153 -11.09 -24.49 25.20
N ILE A 154 -11.58 -24.99 24.06
CA ILE A 154 -10.73 -25.37 22.92
C ILE A 154 -10.25 -24.13 22.15
N ILE A 155 -11.07 -23.08 22.07
CA ILE A 155 -10.68 -21.80 21.45
C ILE A 155 -9.60 -21.09 22.27
N HIS A 156 -9.58 -21.27 23.59
CA HIS A 156 -8.64 -20.58 24.47
C HIS A 156 -7.19 -21.11 24.32
N THR A 157 -7.00 -22.37 23.93
CA THR A 157 -5.66 -22.93 23.63
C THR A 157 -5.09 -22.42 22.29
N PHE A 158 -5.94 -21.98 21.34
CA PHE A 158 -5.49 -21.39 20.07
C PHE A 158 -5.05 -19.92 20.18
N LEU A 159 -5.31 -19.25 21.31
CA LEU A 159 -4.98 -17.83 21.52
C LEU A 159 -3.75 -17.61 22.43
N THR A 160 -3.17 -18.65 22.99
CA THR A 160 -1.92 -18.56 23.75
C THR A 160 -0.74 -18.94 22.86
N ASN A 161 -0.06 -17.92 22.32
CA ASN A 161 1.17 -18.00 21.51
C ASN A 161 2.25 -18.94 22.08
N ASP A 162 2.13 -20.24 21.84
CA ASP A 162 3.22 -21.21 21.97
C ASP A 162 3.54 -21.77 20.57
N ALA A 163 4.69 -21.36 20.04
CA ALA A 163 5.12 -21.68 18.67
C ALA A 163 5.62 -23.13 18.51
N SER A 164 5.47 -23.99 19.52
CA SER A 164 5.95 -25.38 19.49
C SER A 164 4.92 -26.42 19.00
N ALA A 165 3.66 -26.04 18.72
CA ALA A 165 2.58 -27.00 18.45
C ALA A 165 1.84 -26.83 17.10
N ALA A 166 2.51 -26.38 16.04
CA ALA A 166 1.90 -26.35 14.70
C ALA A 166 1.83 -27.77 14.08
N LYS A 167 0.82 -28.57 14.45
CA LYS A 167 0.45 -29.78 13.69
C LYS A 167 -0.36 -29.38 12.45
N ARG A 168 -0.04 -30.04 11.32
CA ARG A 168 -0.58 -29.83 9.96
C ARG A 168 -2.12 -29.80 9.95
N VAL A 169 -2.70 -28.70 9.50
CA VAL A 169 -4.09 -28.64 9.03
C VAL A 169 -4.03 -28.52 7.51
N SER A 170 -4.43 -29.57 6.79
CA SER A 170 -4.63 -29.55 5.34
C SER A 170 -6.07 -29.18 5.04
N VAL A 171 -6.28 -27.99 4.48
CA VAL A 171 -7.57 -27.59 3.91
C VAL A 171 -7.73 -28.30 2.57
N VAL A 172 -8.72 -29.18 2.45
CA VAL A 172 -9.09 -29.81 1.18
C VAL A 172 -10.09 -28.88 0.48
N ASN A 173 -9.82 -28.48 -0.75
CA ASN A 173 -10.74 -27.64 -1.52
C ASN A 173 -12.08 -28.37 -1.70
N ALA A 174 -13.18 -27.74 -1.28
CA ALA A 174 -14.53 -28.18 -1.60
C ALA A 174 -14.73 -28.07 -3.13
N VAL A 175 -15.16 -29.15 -3.76
CA VAL A 175 -15.62 -29.15 -5.14
C VAL A 175 -17.10 -28.78 -5.12
N GLU A 176 -17.46 -27.61 -5.68
CA GLU A 176 -18.87 -27.28 -5.92
C GLU A 176 -19.43 -28.17 -7.04
N VAL A 177 -20.61 -28.74 -6.81
CA VAL A 177 -21.34 -29.58 -7.76
C VAL A 177 -22.66 -28.88 -8.10
N ASP A 178 -23.09 -28.95 -9.37
CA ASP A 178 -24.39 -28.42 -9.79
C ASP A 178 -25.53 -29.24 -9.15
N ASP A 179 -26.34 -28.58 -8.33
CA ASP A 179 -27.49 -29.15 -7.59
C ASP A 179 -28.58 -29.77 -8.49
N LYS A 180 -28.52 -29.60 -9.82
CA LYS A 180 -29.51 -30.17 -10.74
C LYS A 180 -29.02 -31.34 -11.58
N THR A 181 -27.71 -31.55 -11.71
CA THR A 181 -27.17 -32.54 -12.67
C THR A 181 -26.05 -33.42 -12.13
N GLY A 182 -25.45 -33.10 -10.97
CA GLY A 182 -24.38 -33.91 -10.39
C GLY A 182 -23.09 -33.94 -11.22
N ALA A 183 -22.96 -33.09 -12.24
CA ALA A 183 -21.76 -32.99 -13.06
C ALA A 183 -20.82 -31.86 -12.57
N PRO A 184 -19.49 -32.03 -12.63
CA PRO A 184 -18.56 -30.95 -12.30
C PRO A 184 -18.71 -29.80 -13.29
N LEU A 185 -18.99 -28.59 -12.81
CA LEU A 185 -18.93 -27.39 -13.66
C LEU A 185 -17.49 -27.18 -14.11
N GLY A 186 -17.29 -27.09 -15.43
CA GLY A 186 -16.00 -26.77 -16.03
C GLY A 186 -15.43 -25.48 -15.45
N THR A 187 -14.35 -25.61 -14.70
CA THR A 187 -13.61 -24.50 -14.13
C THR A 187 -13.01 -23.66 -15.26
N SER A 188 -13.46 -22.42 -15.42
CA SER A 188 -12.66 -21.42 -16.10
C SER A 188 -11.37 -21.28 -15.29
N SER A 189 -10.26 -21.77 -15.82
CA SER A 189 -8.98 -21.83 -15.15
C SER A 189 -8.56 -20.46 -14.61
N SER A 190 -8.69 -20.24 -13.31
CA SER A 190 -7.81 -19.29 -12.62
C SER A 190 -6.43 -19.94 -12.65
N THR A 191 -5.57 -19.44 -13.54
CA THR A 191 -4.17 -19.88 -13.62
C THR A 191 -3.52 -19.68 -12.26
N SER A 192 -3.28 -20.76 -11.53
CA SER A 192 -2.45 -20.74 -10.33
C SER A 192 -1.09 -20.17 -10.72
N THR A 193 -0.62 -19.13 -10.03
CA THR A 193 0.66 -18.46 -10.26
C THR A 193 1.83 -19.28 -9.74
N SER A 194 1.98 -20.52 -10.19
CA SER A 194 3.28 -21.19 -10.13
C SER A 194 4.13 -20.63 -11.27
N GLY A 195 5.15 -19.81 -10.96
CA GLY A 195 6.14 -19.38 -11.95
C GLY A 195 6.18 -17.89 -12.35
N ARG A 196 5.59 -16.95 -11.60
CA ARG A 196 5.77 -15.51 -11.92
C ARG A 196 7.21 -15.05 -11.74
N ILE A 197 7.87 -15.50 -10.68
CA ILE A 197 9.25 -15.15 -10.32
C ILE A 197 10.14 -16.40 -10.42
N THR A 198 11.33 -16.24 -10.99
CA THR A 198 12.33 -17.30 -11.20
C THR A 198 13.70 -16.88 -10.69
N THR A 199 14.56 -17.86 -10.34
CA THR A 199 15.95 -17.58 -9.99
C THR A 199 16.67 -16.87 -11.14
N GLY A 200 17.42 -15.82 -10.83
CA GLY A 200 18.09 -14.95 -11.79
C GLY A 200 17.26 -13.75 -12.25
N ASP A 201 15.97 -13.67 -11.88
CA ASP A 201 15.17 -12.48 -12.15
C ASP A 201 15.73 -11.27 -11.42
N ARG A 202 15.80 -10.13 -12.11
CA ARG A 202 16.03 -8.83 -11.49
C ARG A 202 14.70 -8.31 -10.95
N VAL A 203 14.66 -8.01 -9.68
CA VAL A 203 13.42 -7.67 -8.99
C VAL A 203 13.57 -6.43 -8.12
N LEU A 204 12.47 -5.72 -7.94
CA LEU A 204 12.22 -4.81 -6.82
C LEU A 204 11.50 -5.61 -5.74
N ALA A 205 12.11 -5.68 -4.57
CA ALA A 205 11.58 -6.26 -3.34
C ALA A 205 10.99 -5.13 -2.48
N ILE A 206 9.67 -5.13 -2.29
CA ILE A 206 8.96 -4.12 -1.49
C ILE A 206 8.71 -4.70 -0.10
N SER A 207 9.60 -4.39 0.84
CA SER A 207 9.60 -4.98 2.17
C SER A 207 8.93 -4.09 3.23
N THR A 208 7.61 -4.02 3.16
CA THR A 208 6.82 -3.33 4.19
C THR A 208 6.45 -4.23 5.38
N ASP A 209 6.74 -5.53 5.32
CA ASP A 209 6.53 -6.49 6.42
C ASP A 209 7.65 -6.36 7.47
N TYR A 210 7.67 -5.21 8.11
CA TYR A 210 8.78 -4.75 8.93
C TYR A 210 8.93 -5.48 10.27
N ARG A 211 7.99 -6.37 10.61
CA ARG A 211 7.99 -7.17 11.85
C ARG A 211 8.82 -8.43 11.73
N ASP A 212 9.11 -8.87 10.51
CA ASP A 212 10.03 -9.96 10.23
C ASP A 212 11.40 -9.39 9.83
N LEU A 213 12.40 -9.55 10.71
CA LEU A 213 13.75 -9.03 10.49
C LEU A 213 14.40 -9.58 9.21
N ARG A 214 14.03 -10.82 8.80
CA ARG A 214 14.53 -11.44 7.57
C ARG A 214 14.16 -10.64 6.32
N LYS A 215 13.15 -9.77 6.44
CA LYS A 215 12.61 -8.97 5.35
C LYS A 215 13.14 -7.54 5.35
N GLY A 216 13.78 -7.03 6.40
CA GLY A 216 14.33 -5.66 6.39
C GLY A 216 15.34 -5.44 5.25
N ALA A 217 15.26 -4.34 4.50
CA ALA A 217 16.10 -4.16 3.30
C ALA A 217 17.58 -3.86 3.57
N TYR A 218 17.98 -3.53 4.80
CA TYR A 218 19.37 -3.20 5.14
C TYR A 218 20.24 -4.44 5.41
N GLN A 219 20.23 -5.36 4.44
CA GLN A 219 21.01 -6.59 4.43
C GLN A 219 21.36 -7.02 2.99
N GLU A 220 22.41 -7.83 2.84
CA GLU A 220 22.88 -8.29 1.52
C GLU A 220 21.97 -9.36 0.89
N TYR A 221 21.29 -10.17 1.71
CA TYR A 221 20.33 -11.19 1.31
C TYR A 221 19.05 -11.03 2.10
N VAL A 222 17.96 -10.71 1.40
CA VAL A 222 16.66 -10.41 2.02
C VAL A 222 15.63 -11.45 1.62
N VAL A 223 14.83 -11.90 2.59
CA VAL A 223 13.63 -12.70 2.32
C VAL A 223 12.50 -11.76 1.96
N VAL A 224 11.73 -12.09 0.93
CA VAL A 224 10.48 -11.40 0.62
C VAL A 224 9.41 -12.38 0.18
N TRP A 225 8.16 -11.96 0.31
CA TRP A 225 7.06 -12.65 -0.34
C TRP A 225 7.15 -12.46 -1.85
N ASP A 226 6.89 -13.52 -2.61
CA ASP A 226 6.80 -13.43 -4.07
C ASP A 226 5.76 -12.37 -4.49
N TYR A 227 4.61 -12.31 -3.81
CA TYR A 227 3.52 -11.36 -4.04
C TYR A 227 3.84 -9.92 -3.62
N ASN A 228 4.97 -9.67 -2.95
CA ASN A 228 5.50 -8.33 -2.69
C ASN A 228 6.74 -8.00 -3.52
N THR A 229 7.00 -8.80 -4.55
CA THR A 229 8.14 -8.69 -5.44
C THR A 229 7.67 -8.33 -6.84
N VAL A 230 8.36 -7.40 -7.48
CA VAL A 230 8.07 -6.91 -8.84
C VAL A 230 9.26 -7.23 -9.74
N ARG A 231 9.06 -8.00 -10.81
CA ARG A 231 10.10 -8.21 -11.81
C ARG A 231 10.38 -6.92 -12.59
N LEU A 232 11.64 -6.50 -12.62
CA LEU A 232 12.07 -5.30 -13.35
C LEU A 232 12.30 -5.65 -14.83
N PRO A 233 11.65 -4.94 -15.78
CA PRO A 233 11.90 -5.15 -17.19
C PRO A 233 13.33 -4.74 -17.57
N PRO A 234 13.88 -5.23 -18.70
CA PRO A 234 15.27 -5.00 -19.10
C PRO A 234 15.73 -3.54 -19.06
N HIS A 235 14.84 -2.62 -19.42
CA HIS A 235 15.09 -1.18 -19.53
C HIS A 235 15.02 -0.42 -18.19
N VAL A 236 14.58 -1.05 -17.09
CA VAL A 236 14.56 -0.44 -15.76
C VAL A 236 15.76 -0.97 -14.97
N SER A 237 16.66 -0.07 -14.56
CA SER A 237 17.81 -0.44 -13.73
C SER A 237 17.40 -0.75 -12.29
N CYS A 238 18.27 -1.42 -11.52
CA CYS A 238 18.03 -1.66 -10.10
C CYS A 238 17.93 -0.35 -9.31
N GLU A 239 18.73 0.66 -9.65
CA GLU A 239 18.64 1.99 -9.03
C GLU A 239 17.28 2.62 -9.26
N ALA A 240 16.79 2.61 -10.51
CA ALA A 240 15.47 3.12 -10.84
C ALA A 240 14.37 2.30 -10.12
N GLY A 241 14.45 0.97 -10.12
CA GLY A 241 13.50 0.09 -9.42
C GLY A 241 13.42 0.39 -7.92
N ALA A 242 14.56 0.54 -7.25
CA ALA A 242 14.66 0.84 -5.83
C ALA A 242 14.12 2.24 -5.42
N THR A 243 13.69 3.06 -6.38
CA THR A 243 13.06 4.36 -6.08
C THR A 243 11.55 4.27 -5.85
N MET A 244 10.91 3.13 -6.16
CA MET A 244 9.47 3.09 -6.38
C MET A 244 8.62 2.44 -5.30
N GLY A 245 9.11 1.38 -4.66
CA GLY A 245 8.35 0.39 -3.91
C GLY A 245 7.32 0.97 -2.95
N VAL A 246 7.76 1.53 -1.83
CA VAL A 246 6.83 2.07 -0.80
C VAL A 246 5.98 3.21 -1.36
N ALA A 247 6.57 4.03 -2.23
CA ALA A 247 5.88 5.17 -2.83
C ALA A 247 4.72 4.75 -3.73
N PHE A 248 4.92 3.71 -4.54
CA PHE A 248 3.91 3.10 -5.40
C PHE A 248 2.79 2.47 -4.57
N VAL A 249 3.14 1.65 -3.58
CA VAL A 249 2.14 1.01 -2.69
C VAL A 249 1.29 2.06 -1.99
N ALA A 250 1.91 3.11 -1.42
CA ALA A 250 1.20 4.18 -0.76
C ALA A 250 0.24 4.93 -1.72
N ALA A 251 0.71 5.25 -2.92
CA ALA A 251 -0.10 5.93 -3.93
C ALA A 251 -1.30 5.09 -4.39
N VAL A 252 -1.06 3.81 -4.71
CA VAL A 252 -2.09 2.91 -5.19
C VAL A 252 -3.14 2.63 -4.12
N LEU A 253 -2.75 2.43 -2.86
CA LEU A 253 -3.71 2.22 -1.77
C LEU A 253 -4.49 3.50 -1.44
N ALA A 254 -3.84 4.68 -1.49
CA ALA A 254 -4.52 5.96 -1.34
C ALA A 254 -5.60 6.13 -2.43
N LEU A 255 -5.25 5.93 -3.70
CA LEU A 255 -6.19 6.11 -4.80
C LEU A 255 -7.25 5.00 -4.84
N GLY A 256 -6.85 3.73 -4.78
CA GLY A 256 -7.72 2.60 -5.03
C GLY A 256 -8.58 2.19 -3.83
N VAL A 257 -8.05 2.27 -2.60
CA VAL A 257 -8.80 1.89 -1.39
C VAL A 257 -9.47 3.12 -0.77
N ASN A 258 -8.71 4.19 -0.49
CA ASN A 258 -9.28 5.35 0.20
C ASN A 258 -10.18 6.19 -0.72
N LEU A 259 -9.79 6.41 -1.99
CA LEU A 259 -10.57 7.20 -2.96
C LEU A 259 -11.40 6.33 -3.92
N GLY A 260 -11.29 5.01 -3.83
CA GLY A 260 -12.10 4.08 -4.63
C GLY A 260 -11.82 4.11 -6.13
N VAL A 261 -10.66 4.61 -6.59
CA VAL A 261 -10.29 4.61 -8.00
C VAL A 261 -10.22 3.18 -8.53
N ASP A 262 -10.92 2.90 -9.63
CA ASP A 262 -10.84 1.63 -10.35
C ASP A 262 -9.78 1.72 -11.46
N PHE A 263 -8.75 0.87 -11.38
CA PHE A 263 -7.66 0.83 -12.34
C PHE A 263 -7.84 -0.25 -13.43
N SER A 264 -9.00 -0.91 -13.53
CA SER A 264 -9.25 -2.00 -14.47
C SER A 264 -8.98 -1.61 -15.94
N SER A 265 -9.25 -0.35 -16.30
CA SER A 265 -8.96 0.20 -17.64
C SER A 265 -7.48 0.54 -17.87
N VAL A 266 -6.66 0.59 -16.82
CA VAL A 266 -5.26 1.01 -16.85
C VAL A 266 -4.34 -0.21 -16.86
N ALA A 267 -3.99 -0.70 -18.05
CA ALA A 267 -3.08 -1.84 -18.21
C ALA A 267 -3.53 -3.10 -17.43
N GLY A 268 -4.85 -3.33 -17.37
CA GLY A 268 -5.46 -4.42 -16.60
C GLY A 268 -5.15 -4.31 -15.10
N GLY A 269 -5.23 -3.09 -14.55
CA GLY A 269 -5.00 -2.82 -13.13
C GLY A 269 -6.13 -3.36 -12.25
N PRO A 270 -5.97 -3.28 -10.92
CA PRO A 270 -6.95 -3.82 -9.99
C PRO A 270 -8.05 -2.82 -9.63
N ASP A 271 -9.27 -3.33 -9.44
CA ASP A 271 -10.26 -2.70 -8.55
C ASP A 271 -10.00 -3.19 -7.11
N LEU A 272 -9.18 -2.44 -6.36
CA LEU A 272 -8.79 -2.84 -5.00
C LEU A 272 -9.93 -2.84 -4.01
N LEU A 273 -10.85 -1.89 -4.13
CA LEU A 273 -12.01 -1.83 -3.24
C LEU A 273 -12.86 -3.08 -3.39
N SER A 274 -13.04 -3.54 -4.62
CA SER A 274 -13.73 -4.81 -4.92
C SER A 274 -12.96 -6.04 -4.45
N ILE A 275 -11.63 -6.07 -4.60
CA ILE A 275 -10.79 -7.18 -4.08
C ILE A 275 -10.93 -7.27 -2.56
N VAL A 276 -10.74 -6.16 -1.86
CA VAL A 276 -10.70 -6.12 -0.40
C VAL A 276 -12.07 -6.43 0.21
N ARG A 277 -13.16 -5.95 -0.38
CA ARG A 277 -14.53 -6.18 0.12
C ARG A 277 -15.07 -7.59 -0.10
N ARG A 278 -14.45 -8.37 -1.00
CA ARG A 278 -14.77 -9.79 -1.17
C ARG A 278 -14.09 -10.68 -0.13
N LEU A 279 -13.11 -10.17 0.59
CA LEU A 279 -12.41 -10.94 1.60
C LEU A 279 -13.26 -11.06 2.87
N PRO A 280 -13.15 -12.18 3.62
CA PRO A 280 -13.76 -12.28 4.93
C PRO A 280 -13.17 -11.19 5.84
N PRO A 281 -13.97 -10.49 6.67
CA PRO A 281 -13.48 -9.41 7.52
C PRO A 281 -12.30 -9.79 8.44
N ALA A 282 -12.22 -11.07 8.84
CA ALA A 282 -11.14 -11.61 9.66
C ALA A 282 -9.77 -11.64 8.94
N ALA A 283 -9.75 -11.66 7.60
CA ALA A 283 -8.51 -11.58 6.82
C ALA A 283 -7.90 -10.16 6.79
N LEU A 284 -8.60 -9.17 7.34
CA LEU A 284 -8.13 -7.79 7.45
C LEU A 284 -7.71 -7.49 8.89
N ALA A 285 -6.52 -6.92 9.06
CA ALA A 285 -6.07 -6.45 10.36
C ALA A 285 -7.05 -5.47 10.99
N ALA A 286 -7.24 -5.60 12.30
CA ALA A 286 -8.29 -4.89 13.03
C ALA A 286 -8.20 -3.37 12.89
N ASP A 287 -6.98 -2.81 12.83
CA ASP A 287 -6.73 -1.37 12.76
C ASP A 287 -6.99 -0.76 11.38
N ILE A 288 -7.08 -1.56 10.32
CA ILE A 288 -7.34 -1.08 8.94
C ILE A 288 -8.71 -1.54 8.41
N ARG A 289 -9.37 -2.49 9.08
CA ARG A 289 -10.60 -3.15 8.59
C ARG A 289 -11.71 -2.14 8.26
N ASP A 290 -11.93 -1.18 9.14
CA ASP A 290 -13.01 -0.20 8.95
C ASP A 290 -12.76 0.73 7.77
N GLU A 291 -11.52 1.19 7.61
CA GLU A 291 -11.09 1.97 6.44
C GLU A 291 -11.33 1.18 5.15
N CYS A 292 -10.96 -0.09 5.13
CA CYS A 292 -11.06 -0.98 3.97
C CYS A 292 -12.51 -1.28 3.56
N VAL A 293 -13.38 -1.54 4.54
CA VAL A 293 -14.76 -1.98 4.27
C VAL A 293 -15.70 -0.78 4.14
N ARG A 294 -15.56 0.22 5.01
CA ARG A 294 -16.52 1.31 5.21
C ARG A 294 -15.96 2.71 4.91
N GLY A 295 -14.67 2.84 4.60
CA GLY A 295 -14.01 4.14 4.40
C GLY A 295 -14.66 4.99 3.31
N ILE A 296 -14.96 4.41 2.14
CA ILE A 296 -15.60 5.12 1.02
C ILE A 296 -16.83 4.38 0.49
N GLY A 297 -17.94 5.09 0.28
CA GLY A 297 -19.17 4.52 -0.29
C GLY A 297 -19.01 4.20 -1.78
N THR A 298 -19.74 3.21 -2.29
CA THR A 298 -19.69 2.85 -3.72
C THR A 298 -20.11 4.00 -4.65
N SER A 299 -21.05 4.84 -4.21
CA SER A 299 -21.47 6.05 -4.92
C SER A 299 -20.47 7.21 -4.83
N ASP A 300 -19.55 7.17 -3.85
CA ASP A 300 -18.57 8.22 -3.57
C ASP A 300 -17.21 7.98 -4.23
N ARG A 301 -17.01 6.81 -4.87
CA ARG A 301 -15.77 6.46 -5.58
C ARG A 301 -15.39 7.55 -6.59
N ALA A 302 -14.11 7.91 -6.62
CA ALA A 302 -13.58 8.81 -7.64
C ALA A 302 -13.66 8.18 -9.03
N ARG A 303 -14.03 8.98 -10.03
CA ARG A 303 -14.22 8.57 -11.42
C ARG A 303 -13.39 9.44 -12.37
N ALA A 304 -13.26 8.98 -13.61
CA ALA A 304 -12.64 9.78 -14.67
C ALA A 304 -13.32 11.16 -14.77
N GLY A 305 -12.52 12.21 -14.83
CA GLY A 305 -12.97 13.61 -14.84
C GLY A 305 -13.03 14.28 -13.46
N ASP A 306 -13.07 13.52 -12.36
CA ASP A 306 -13.04 14.09 -11.01
C ASP A 306 -11.70 14.76 -10.70
N TRP A 307 -11.75 15.79 -9.85
CA TRP A 307 -10.56 16.53 -9.41
C TRP A 307 -9.99 15.97 -8.12
N LEU A 308 -8.68 15.72 -8.14
CA LEU A 308 -7.84 15.38 -7.00
C LEU A 308 -6.81 16.49 -6.77
N ALA A 309 -6.80 17.09 -5.58
CA ALA A 309 -5.71 17.97 -5.16
C ALA A 309 -4.67 17.17 -4.36
N ILE A 310 -3.40 17.29 -4.73
CA ILE A 310 -2.29 16.60 -4.06
C ILE A 310 -1.37 17.63 -3.42
N TRP A 311 -1.32 17.67 -2.09
CA TRP A 311 -0.44 18.57 -1.35
C TRP A 311 0.89 17.88 -0.99
N GLY A 312 2.00 18.55 -1.33
CA GLY A 312 3.32 17.95 -1.27
C GLY A 312 3.68 17.21 -2.55
N ALA A 313 3.24 17.74 -3.69
CA ALA A 313 3.30 17.06 -4.99
C ALA A 313 4.71 16.71 -5.51
N SER A 314 5.77 17.17 -4.84
CA SER A 314 7.16 16.78 -5.12
C SER A 314 7.63 15.51 -4.39
N SER A 315 6.83 14.95 -3.48
CA SER A 315 7.17 13.70 -2.82
C SER A 315 7.08 12.53 -3.80
N THR A 316 7.79 11.45 -3.51
CA THR A 316 7.80 10.25 -4.35
C THR A 316 6.43 9.58 -4.42
N SER A 317 5.71 9.48 -3.31
CA SER A 317 4.33 8.97 -3.29
C SER A 317 3.39 9.85 -4.09
N ALA A 318 3.54 11.18 -4.01
CA ALA A 318 2.74 12.09 -4.82
C ALA A 318 3.07 11.95 -6.31
N HIS A 319 4.34 11.82 -6.66
CA HIS A 319 4.76 11.59 -8.05
C HIS A 319 4.06 10.35 -8.62
N MET A 320 4.08 9.21 -7.91
CA MET A 320 3.34 8.01 -8.31
C MET A 320 1.83 8.25 -8.41
N ALA A 321 1.24 8.90 -7.41
CA ALA A 321 -0.20 9.17 -7.37
C ALA A 321 -0.65 10.06 -8.53
N ILE A 322 0.14 11.06 -8.93
CA ILE A 322 -0.16 11.90 -10.09
C ILE A 322 -0.25 11.02 -11.34
N GLN A 323 0.79 10.23 -11.64
CA GLN A 323 0.80 9.39 -12.85
C GLN A 323 -0.39 8.44 -12.90
N LEU A 324 -0.66 7.74 -11.80
CA LEU A 324 -1.73 6.76 -11.69
C LEU A 324 -3.12 7.40 -11.79
N ALA A 325 -3.34 8.55 -11.13
CA ALA A 325 -4.58 9.29 -11.23
C ALA A 325 -4.84 9.76 -12.66
N ARG A 326 -3.80 10.26 -13.36
CA ARG A 326 -3.90 10.68 -14.76
C ARG A 326 -4.24 9.52 -15.69
N LEU A 327 -3.60 8.36 -15.51
CA LEU A 327 -3.94 7.15 -16.29
C LEU A 327 -5.38 6.69 -16.06
N ALA A 328 -5.88 6.81 -14.83
CA ALA A 328 -7.27 6.50 -14.50
C ALA A 328 -8.27 7.59 -14.97
N GLY A 329 -7.79 8.65 -15.62
CA GLY A 329 -8.62 9.72 -16.18
C GLY A 329 -9.03 10.81 -15.18
N LEU A 330 -8.46 10.83 -13.97
CA LEU A 330 -8.69 11.91 -13.02
C LEU A 330 -7.95 13.18 -13.45
N ARG A 331 -8.45 14.32 -12.98
CA ARG A 331 -7.77 15.61 -13.07
C ARG A 331 -7.02 15.90 -11.79
N VAL A 332 -5.81 16.44 -11.90
CA VAL A 332 -4.89 16.60 -10.77
C VAL A 332 -4.44 18.05 -10.62
N ALA A 333 -4.65 18.62 -9.43
CA ALA A 333 -4.06 19.88 -9.00
C ALA A 333 -2.91 19.60 -8.01
N ALA A 334 -1.67 19.84 -8.44
CA ALA A 334 -0.47 19.61 -7.65
C ALA A 334 -0.11 20.87 -6.83
N VAL A 335 -0.14 20.78 -5.50
CA VAL A 335 0.28 21.86 -4.60
C VAL A 335 1.72 21.62 -4.14
N VAL A 336 2.61 22.55 -4.48
CA VAL A 336 4.07 22.38 -4.33
C VAL A 336 4.80 23.71 -4.25
N ASP A 337 6.02 23.71 -3.71
CA ASP A 337 6.96 24.83 -3.87
C ASP A 337 7.36 24.94 -5.35
N THR A 338 6.76 25.88 -6.07
CA THR A 338 6.95 26.01 -7.53
C THR A 338 8.34 26.50 -7.89
N ALA A 339 8.96 27.31 -7.03
CA ALA A 339 10.33 27.77 -7.22
C ALA A 339 11.32 26.58 -7.22
N LYS A 340 11.09 25.59 -6.35
CA LYS A 340 11.96 24.39 -6.28
C LYS A 340 11.57 23.28 -7.24
N HIS A 341 10.29 23.13 -7.57
CA HIS A 341 9.77 21.91 -8.20
C HIS A 341 8.86 22.13 -9.40
N GLY A 342 8.40 23.36 -9.62
CA GLY A 342 7.46 23.69 -10.68
C GLY A 342 7.98 23.33 -12.05
N TRP A 343 9.27 23.62 -12.32
CA TRP A 343 9.92 23.24 -13.57
C TRP A 343 9.82 21.73 -13.85
N ARG A 344 10.18 20.88 -12.88
CA ARG A 344 10.14 19.42 -13.04
C ARG A 344 8.74 18.89 -13.33
N LEU A 345 7.73 19.44 -12.64
CA LEU A 345 6.34 19.02 -12.82
C LEU A 345 5.72 19.56 -14.11
N ALA A 346 6.26 20.65 -14.67
CA ALA A 346 5.81 21.25 -15.92
C ALA A 346 6.55 20.72 -17.18
N ARG A 347 7.74 20.13 -17.03
CA ARG A 347 8.53 19.60 -18.16
C ARG A 347 7.87 18.40 -18.81
N LYS A 348 7.70 18.47 -20.14
CA LYS A 348 7.14 17.40 -20.99
C LYS A 348 8.19 16.37 -21.43
N ASP A 349 9.46 16.58 -21.04
CA ASP A 349 10.58 15.75 -21.44
C ASP A 349 10.58 14.47 -20.58
N GLY A 350 10.43 13.30 -21.21
CA GLY A 350 10.37 12.01 -20.49
C GLY A 350 9.78 10.84 -21.27
N ALA A 351 9.21 11.07 -22.44
CA ALA A 351 9.01 10.02 -23.45
C ALA A 351 10.15 10.13 -24.46
N ASP A 352 10.76 9.01 -24.84
CA ASP A 352 11.64 8.92 -26.00
C ASP A 352 11.00 9.71 -27.16
N GLU A 353 11.79 10.48 -27.91
CA GLU A 353 11.37 11.58 -28.79
C GLU A 353 10.40 11.20 -29.93
N GLU A 354 10.06 9.92 -30.08
CA GLU A 354 9.42 9.36 -31.26
C GLU A 354 7.88 9.46 -31.27
N ASP A 355 7.21 9.70 -30.14
CA ASP A 355 5.74 9.76 -30.11
C ASP A 355 5.20 11.04 -29.42
N GLU A 356 4.89 12.06 -30.22
CA GLU A 356 4.33 13.33 -29.73
C GLU A 356 2.98 13.15 -29.00
N LYS A 357 2.27 12.05 -29.22
CA LYS A 357 1.00 11.73 -28.54
C LYS A 357 1.18 11.28 -27.08
N GLU A 358 2.38 10.87 -26.67
CA GLU A 358 2.66 10.41 -25.30
C GLU A 358 3.37 11.47 -24.43
N LYS A 359 3.63 12.68 -24.97
CA LYS A 359 4.31 13.74 -24.21
C LYS A 359 3.43 14.33 -23.11
N GLY A 360 3.78 14.04 -21.85
CA GLY A 360 3.23 14.71 -20.67
C GLY A 360 1.95 14.11 -20.09
N TRP A 361 1.57 12.87 -20.46
CA TRP A 361 0.39 12.19 -19.87
C TRP A 361 0.48 12.09 -18.33
N TRP A 362 1.70 12.05 -17.81
CA TRP A 362 2.02 11.89 -16.39
C TRP A 362 2.08 13.21 -15.60
N GLN A 363 1.79 14.35 -16.24
CA GLN A 363 1.80 15.66 -15.60
C GLN A 363 0.48 15.96 -14.87
N PRO A 364 0.53 16.74 -13.77
CA PRO A 364 -0.69 17.30 -13.20
C PRO A 364 -1.32 18.32 -14.17
N ASP A 365 -2.65 18.46 -14.15
CA ASP A 365 -3.32 19.47 -14.96
C ASP A 365 -2.93 20.87 -14.52
N TRP A 366 -2.84 21.11 -13.21
CA TRP A 366 -2.43 22.38 -12.62
C TRP A 366 -1.33 22.22 -11.58
N VAL A 367 -0.48 23.24 -11.49
CA VAL A 367 0.48 23.40 -10.40
C VAL A 367 0.10 24.66 -9.62
N VAL A 368 -0.05 24.53 -8.31
CA VAL A 368 -0.38 25.61 -7.38
C VAL A 368 0.79 25.79 -6.42
N ASP A 369 1.26 27.02 -6.28
CA ASP A 369 2.37 27.31 -5.39
C ASP A 369 1.98 27.18 -3.91
N SER A 370 2.81 26.49 -3.13
CA SER A 370 2.58 26.23 -1.71
C SER A 370 3.26 27.22 -0.76
N HIS A 371 3.93 28.27 -1.26
CA HIS A 371 4.66 29.22 -0.42
C HIS A 371 3.73 29.98 0.53
N ASP A 372 2.55 30.37 0.03
CA ASP A 372 1.45 30.91 0.82
C ASP A 372 0.29 29.88 0.81
N PRO A 373 0.14 29.08 1.88
CA PRO A 373 -0.91 28.07 1.97
C PRO A 373 -2.33 28.63 1.88
N ALA A 374 -2.57 29.83 2.42
CA ALA A 374 -3.90 30.46 2.37
C ALA A 374 -4.22 30.88 0.93
N ARG A 375 -3.23 31.42 0.21
CA ARG A 375 -3.37 31.71 -1.22
C ARG A 375 -3.56 30.43 -2.05
N ALA A 376 -2.84 29.35 -1.75
CA ALA A 376 -3.02 28.07 -2.43
C ALA A 376 -4.46 27.56 -2.29
N VAL A 377 -5.02 27.62 -1.06
CA VAL A 377 -6.43 27.29 -0.80
C VAL A 377 -7.37 28.20 -1.58
N ALA A 378 -7.13 29.51 -1.59
CA ALA A 378 -7.95 30.46 -2.34
C ALA A 378 -7.94 30.16 -3.85
N VAL A 379 -6.78 29.81 -4.42
CA VAL A 379 -6.65 29.43 -5.84
C VAL A 379 -7.44 28.15 -6.12
N LEU A 380 -7.30 27.11 -5.30
CA LEU A 380 -8.04 25.86 -5.47
C LEU A 380 -9.55 26.09 -5.39
N ARG A 381 -10.02 26.84 -4.39
CA ARG A 381 -11.45 27.16 -4.22
C ARG A 381 -12.01 28.00 -5.36
N ALA A 382 -11.30 29.04 -5.78
CA ALA A 382 -11.77 29.93 -6.84
C ALA A 382 -11.96 29.20 -8.18
N ASN A 383 -11.14 28.16 -8.42
CA ASN A 383 -11.15 27.46 -9.70
C ASN A 383 -11.92 26.13 -9.67
N LEU A 384 -11.91 25.40 -8.56
CA LEU A 384 -12.54 24.09 -8.44
C LEU A 384 -13.82 24.12 -7.60
N GLY A 385 -13.87 24.95 -6.56
CA GLY A 385 -15.04 25.10 -5.69
C GLY A 385 -15.60 23.76 -5.22
N SER A 386 -16.89 23.54 -5.45
CA SER A 386 -17.59 22.30 -5.09
C SER A 386 -17.12 21.05 -5.86
N ARG A 387 -16.34 21.22 -6.95
CA ARG A 387 -15.80 20.10 -7.73
C ARG A 387 -14.59 19.44 -7.06
N LEU A 388 -13.92 20.13 -6.13
CA LEU A 388 -12.77 19.54 -5.43
C LEU A 388 -13.24 18.73 -4.22
N ARG A 389 -13.50 17.45 -4.47
CA ARG A 389 -13.94 16.51 -3.44
C ARG A 389 -12.82 15.66 -2.88
N PHE A 390 -11.75 15.44 -3.63
CA PHE A 390 -10.68 14.53 -3.25
C PHE A 390 -9.38 15.27 -2.98
N GLY A 391 -8.78 14.98 -1.82
CA GLY A 391 -7.49 15.52 -1.40
C GLY A 391 -6.54 14.41 -0.95
N PHE A 392 -5.28 14.51 -1.33
CA PHE A 392 -4.20 13.65 -0.85
C PHE A 392 -3.03 14.49 -0.34
N ASP A 393 -2.75 14.42 0.97
CA ASP A 393 -1.61 15.08 1.59
C ASP A 393 -0.46 14.09 1.86
N THR A 394 0.74 14.43 1.40
CA THR A 394 1.95 13.61 1.60
C THR A 394 2.98 14.26 2.54
N ARG A 395 2.61 15.30 3.28
CA ARG A 395 3.55 16.14 4.04
C ARG A 395 3.30 16.02 5.53
N GLY A 396 2.09 16.30 5.99
CA GLY A 396 1.72 16.13 7.39
C GLY A 396 0.47 16.88 7.80
N ARG A 397 0.21 16.86 9.11
CA ARG A 397 -1.07 17.33 9.69
C ARG A 397 -1.42 18.78 9.34
N ASP A 398 -0.44 19.67 9.35
CA ASP A 398 -0.68 21.10 9.10
C ASP A 398 -1.02 21.39 7.64
N THR A 399 -0.34 20.73 6.70
CA THR A 399 -0.65 20.86 5.27
C THR A 399 -1.95 20.14 4.92
N ALA A 400 -2.25 19.00 5.57
CA ALA A 400 -3.54 18.34 5.45
C ALA A 400 -4.69 19.24 5.94
N ALA A 401 -4.46 20.07 6.97
CA ALA A 401 -5.46 21.03 7.44
C ALA A 401 -5.67 22.20 6.47
N TRP A 402 -4.65 22.62 5.73
CA TRP A 402 -4.83 23.55 4.61
C TRP A 402 -5.57 22.91 3.45
N LEU A 403 -5.20 21.68 3.07
CA LEU A 403 -5.87 20.95 1.99
C LEU A 403 -7.35 20.70 2.31
N LEU A 404 -7.68 20.39 3.58
CA LEU A 404 -9.06 20.26 4.05
C LEU A 404 -9.89 21.51 3.76
N GLN A 405 -9.33 22.70 3.98
CA GLN A 405 -10.02 23.95 3.68
C GLN A 405 -10.31 24.06 2.19
N ALA A 406 -9.42 23.60 1.30
CA ALA A 406 -9.66 23.66 -0.13
C ALA A 406 -10.83 22.76 -0.62
N LEU A 407 -11.16 21.69 0.12
CA LEU A 407 -12.22 20.75 -0.28
C LEU A 407 -13.62 21.36 -0.19
N ALA A 408 -14.55 20.84 -1.00
CA ALA A 408 -15.94 21.26 -1.05
C ALA A 408 -16.67 21.18 0.31
N GLY A 409 -16.29 20.25 1.18
CA GLY A 409 -16.81 20.12 2.55
C GLY A 409 -16.07 20.95 3.61
N GLY A 410 -15.07 21.74 3.23
CA GLY A 410 -14.27 22.55 4.16
C GLY A 410 -14.96 23.86 4.54
N ASP A 411 -15.21 24.09 5.83
CA ASP A 411 -15.76 25.35 6.34
C ASP A 411 -14.82 26.54 6.01
N PRO A 412 -15.29 27.57 5.29
CA PRO A 412 -14.49 28.75 4.98
C PRO A 412 -14.11 29.61 6.20
N THR A 413 -14.76 29.42 7.36
CA THR A 413 -14.59 30.29 8.54
C THR A 413 -13.50 29.81 9.53
N ALA A 414 -12.99 28.59 9.40
CA ALA A 414 -11.99 28.04 10.32
C ALA A 414 -10.62 28.76 10.30
N ALA A 415 -10.36 29.61 9.30
CA ALA A 415 -9.09 30.32 9.11
C ALA A 415 -8.97 31.63 9.92
N SER A 416 -10.04 32.15 10.54
CA SER A 416 -9.98 33.46 11.22
C SER A 416 -9.58 33.43 12.70
N ASN A 417 -9.46 32.26 13.33
CA ASN A 417 -9.24 32.13 14.79
C ASN A 417 -7.86 31.59 15.21
N LYS A 418 -6.79 32.04 14.54
CA LYS A 418 -5.42 31.94 15.08
C LYS A 418 -4.64 33.24 14.90
N LYS A 419 -5.15 34.33 15.49
CA LYS A 419 -4.30 35.49 15.80
C LYS A 419 -3.82 35.36 17.25
N ALA A 420 -2.56 34.93 17.38
CA ALA A 420 -1.63 35.08 18.49
C ALA A 420 -2.20 35.53 19.86
N THR A 421 -2.40 34.58 20.77
CA THR A 421 -2.23 34.81 22.21
C THR A 421 -0.84 34.30 22.60
N ALA A 422 0.17 35.15 22.43
CA ALA A 422 1.44 35.02 23.13
C ALA A 422 1.63 36.33 23.91
N SER A 423 1.33 36.27 25.20
CA SER A 423 1.63 37.31 26.18
C SER A 423 3.13 37.30 26.47
N SER A 424 3.81 38.41 26.22
CA SER A 424 5.02 38.77 26.96
C SER A 424 5.12 40.29 27.09
N SER A 425 5.08 40.71 28.34
CA SER A 425 5.24 42.05 28.87
C SER A 425 6.61 42.67 28.57
N THR A 426 6.64 43.92 28.08
CA THR A 426 7.52 44.98 28.61
C THR A 426 7.06 46.37 28.12
N SER A 427 7.02 47.32 29.06
CA SER A 427 6.83 48.77 28.90
C SER A 427 8.10 49.41 28.31
N ALA A 428 8.20 50.65 27.79
CA ALA A 428 7.43 51.89 27.92
C ALA A 428 7.80 52.91 26.80
N SER A 429 6.97 53.96 26.69
CA SER A 429 7.28 55.37 26.30
C SER A 429 7.00 55.85 24.86
N GLY A 430 6.15 56.89 24.76
CA GLY A 430 6.20 57.90 23.70
C GLY A 430 4.84 58.41 23.16
N ARG A 431 4.45 59.64 23.57
CA ARG A 431 3.32 60.51 23.11
C ARG A 431 3.34 60.77 21.58
N THR A 432 2.31 61.20 20.81
CA THR A 432 1.17 62.13 20.97
C THR A 432 0.22 62.08 19.74
N THR A 433 -1.11 62.08 19.97
CA THR A 433 -2.28 62.73 19.28
C THR A 433 -2.54 62.73 17.74
N PRO A 434 -3.83 62.90 17.31
CA PRO A 434 -4.43 62.18 16.17
C PRO A 434 -4.77 63.06 14.94
N ARG A 435 -5.14 62.43 13.82
CA ARG A 435 -6.01 63.04 12.79
C ARG A 435 -6.90 62.00 12.10
N SER A 436 -8.14 62.44 11.88
CA SER A 436 -9.35 61.77 11.42
C SER A 436 -9.36 61.39 9.94
N SER A 437 -10.15 60.36 9.63
CA SER A 437 -10.49 59.79 8.32
C SER A 437 -11.17 60.78 7.35
N PRO A 438 -11.23 60.44 6.04
CA PRO A 438 -12.36 60.77 5.17
C PRO A 438 -13.22 59.51 4.85
N PRO A 439 -14.55 59.68 4.73
CA PRO A 439 -15.51 58.59 4.47
C PRO A 439 -15.57 58.15 3.00
N SER A 440 -15.87 56.87 2.76
CA SER A 440 -16.13 56.29 1.44
C SER A 440 -17.52 56.71 0.89
N PRO A 441 -17.68 56.88 -0.44
CA PRO A 441 -18.94 57.30 -1.06
C PRO A 441 -20.02 56.20 -1.09
N PRO A 442 -21.32 56.57 -1.17
CA PRO A 442 -22.46 55.67 -1.02
C PRO A 442 -22.76 54.79 -2.24
N ALA A 443 -23.43 53.66 -2.00
CA ALA A 443 -23.86 52.68 -2.99
C ALA A 443 -25.11 53.15 -3.79
N THR A 444 -25.13 52.83 -5.08
CA THR A 444 -26.21 53.11 -6.03
C THR A 444 -27.36 52.09 -5.88
N PRO A 445 -28.66 52.50 -5.82
CA PRO A 445 -29.78 51.57 -5.67
C PRO A 445 -30.11 50.84 -6.98
N ARG A 446 -30.43 49.54 -6.91
CA ARG A 446 -31.17 48.83 -7.97
C ARG A 446 -32.63 48.73 -7.54
N GLY A 447 -33.51 49.20 -8.41
CA GLY A 447 -34.94 49.36 -8.16
C GLY A 447 -35.72 48.05 -8.16
N ASP A 448 -36.68 48.01 -7.26
CA ASP A 448 -37.84 47.12 -7.26
C ASP A 448 -38.79 47.50 -8.42
N ASN A 449 -39.34 46.48 -9.07
CA ASN A 449 -40.67 46.46 -9.69
C ASN A 449 -40.91 45.05 -10.26
N ASN A 450 -41.77 44.25 -9.65
CA ASN A 450 -43.19 44.20 -10.03
C ASN A 450 -43.90 43.04 -9.33
N VAL A 451 -45.01 43.36 -8.67
CA VAL A 451 -45.98 42.45 -8.08
C VAL A 451 -46.94 42.01 -9.17
N VAL A 452 -47.06 40.70 -9.44
CA VAL A 452 -48.28 40.08 -9.99
C VAL A 452 -48.38 38.65 -9.47
N ALA A 453 -49.45 38.36 -8.71
CA ALA A 453 -49.92 37.01 -8.44
C ALA A 453 -50.82 36.51 -9.59
N PRO A 454 -50.87 35.20 -9.83
CA PRO A 454 -52.18 34.53 -9.83
C PRO A 454 -52.14 33.24 -8.98
N ILE A 455 -53.09 33.06 -8.08
CA ILE A 455 -54.34 32.30 -8.23
C ILE A 455 -54.10 30.81 -8.52
N SER A 456 -54.57 30.02 -7.56
CA SER A 456 -54.63 28.57 -7.46
C SER A 456 -55.18 27.85 -8.68
N ASP A 457 -54.61 26.70 -9.01
CA ASP A 457 -55.36 25.55 -9.51
C ASP A 457 -54.78 24.24 -8.95
N MET A 458 -55.69 23.37 -8.54
CA MET A 458 -55.45 22.04 -7.98
C MET A 458 -54.95 21.06 -9.05
N ALA A 459 -54.02 20.18 -8.67
CA ALA A 459 -54.01 18.79 -9.13
C ALA A 459 -53.16 17.94 -8.19
N ASP A 460 -53.78 16.88 -7.68
CA ASP A 460 -53.16 15.76 -7.01
C ASP A 460 -51.98 15.18 -7.82
N ALA A 461 -50.85 14.97 -7.16
CA ALA A 461 -49.86 13.99 -7.58
C ALA A 461 -49.12 13.50 -6.33
N ASP A 462 -49.18 12.18 -6.15
CA ASP A 462 -48.56 11.40 -5.10
C ASP A 462 -47.19 11.93 -4.66
N ASP A 463 -47.07 12.08 -3.34
CA ASP A 463 -45.85 12.35 -2.60
C ASP A 463 -44.93 11.11 -2.67
N LEU A 464 -44.36 10.85 -3.85
CA LEU A 464 -43.19 10.02 -3.98
C LEU A 464 -42.02 10.84 -3.44
N ALA A 465 -41.73 10.65 -2.15
CA ALA A 465 -40.48 11.10 -1.55
C ALA A 465 -39.32 10.62 -2.45
N VAL A 466 -38.81 11.52 -3.28
CA VAL A 466 -37.54 11.33 -3.96
C VAL A 466 -36.54 11.22 -2.82
N GLU A 467 -36.04 10.01 -2.55
CA GLU A 467 -34.87 9.81 -1.72
C GLU A 467 -33.79 10.72 -2.29
N GLN A 468 -33.58 11.88 -1.66
CA GLN A 468 -32.48 12.77 -2.00
C GLN A 468 -31.23 11.97 -1.71
N THR A 469 -30.61 11.40 -2.76
CA THR A 469 -29.30 10.77 -2.64
C THR A 469 -28.40 11.75 -1.90
N PRO A 470 -27.86 11.37 -0.73
CA PRO A 470 -27.15 12.30 0.13
C PRO A 470 -26.02 12.95 -0.66
N ALA A 471 -25.88 14.27 -0.49
CA ALA A 471 -24.85 15.05 -1.17
C ALA A 471 -23.48 14.38 -1.00
N PRO A 472 -22.70 14.25 -2.07
CA PRO A 472 -21.64 13.28 -2.09
C PRO A 472 -20.42 13.84 -1.35
N LYS A 473 -19.72 12.99 -0.59
CA LYS A 473 -18.77 13.44 0.45
C LYS A 473 -17.44 13.92 -0.12
N SER A 474 -16.73 14.76 0.63
CA SER A 474 -15.32 15.07 0.39
C SER A 474 -14.43 14.06 1.13
N HIS A 475 -13.29 13.71 0.55
CA HIS A 475 -12.38 12.70 1.08
C HIS A 475 -10.96 13.28 1.15
N LEU A 476 -10.39 13.26 2.36
CA LEU A 476 -9.01 13.69 2.62
C LEU A 476 -8.17 12.49 3.05
N VAL A 477 -7.19 12.13 2.23
CA VAL A 477 -6.19 11.11 2.55
C VAL A 477 -4.95 11.79 3.12
N GLY A 478 -4.53 11.38 4.31
CA GLY A 478 -3.28 11.83 4.91
C GLY A 478 -2.25 10.70 4.98
N LEU A 479 -1.14 10.83 4.25
CA LEU A 479 -0.09 9.80 4.25
C LEU A 479 0.72 9.81 5.54
N THR A 480 1.07 10.99 6.04
CA THR A 480 1.94 11.18 7.21
C THR A 480 1.21 11.85 8.37
N GLY A 481 -0.07 12.14 8.21
CA GLY A 481 -0.94 12.64 9.25
C GLY A 481 -2.16 13.37 8.70
N LEU A 482 -3.22 13.35 9.49
CA LEU A 482 -4.46 14.08 9.26
C LEU A 482 -4.60 15.25 10.25
N PRO A 483 -5.51 16.21 9.99
CA PRO A 483 -5.85 17.24 10.96
C PRO A 483 -6.30 16.64 12.29
N LYS A 484 -6.08 17.38 13.38
CA LYS A 484 -6.57 16.96 14.71
C LYS A 484 -8.09 17.07 14.78
N GLY A 485 -8.71 16.13 15.49
CA GLY A 485 -10.16 16.12 15.74
C GLY A 485 -10.93 15.25 14.73
N THR A 486 -12.24 15.32 14.81
CA THR A 486 -13.14 14.62 13.88
C THR A 486 -13.26 15.36 12.56
N PRO A 487 -13.46 14.67 11.44
CA PRO A 487 -13.69 15.33 10.16
C PRO A 487 -14.93 16.24 10.22
N PRO A 488 -14.95 17.37 9.48
CA PRO A 488 -16.14 18.20 9.33
C PRO A 488 -17.32 17.41 8.72
N PRO A 489 -18.57 17.91 8.86
CA PRO A 489 -19.71 17.35 8.17
C PRO A 489 -19.44 17.17 6.67
N HIS A 490 -19.94 16.09 6.08
CA HIS A 490 -19.74 15.73 4.67
C HIS A 490 -18.28 15.55 4.24
N THR A 491 -17.34 15.38 5.18
CA THR A 491 -15.94 15.03 4.90
C THR A 491 -15.58 13.70 5.57
N VAL A 492 -14.73 12.92 4.92
CA VAL A 492 -14.14 11.69 5.46
C VAL A 492 -12.62 11.83 5.48
N PHE A 493 -12.03 11.43 6.60
CA PHE A 493 -10.58 11.33 6.73
C PHE A 493 -10.14 9.89 6.53
N HIS A 494 -9.06 9.71 5.77
CA HIS A 494 -8.53 8.41 5.43
C HIS A 494 -7.07 8.30 5.83
N ASN A 495 -6.73 7.16 6.45
CA ASN A 495 -5.35 6.72 6.59
C ASN A 495 -5.07 5.65 5.54
N VAL A 496 -3.88 5.68 4.95
CA VAL A 496 -3.52 4.70 3.91
C VAL A 496 -3.27 3.32 4.56
N PRO A 497 -4.03 2.27 4.19
CA PRO A 497 -3.95 0.96 4.84
C PRO A 497 -2.77 0.12 4.31
N ILE A 498 -1.52 0.56 4.52
CA ILE A 498 -0.29 -0.04 3.98
C ILE A 498 -0.17 -1.55 4.28
N LYS A 499 -0.68 -1.99 5.43
CA LYS A 499 -0.71 -3.41 5.84
C LYS A 499 -1.36 -4.34 4.83
N LEU A 500 -2.37 -3.87 4.08
CA LEU A 500 -3.00 -4.67 3.03
C LEU A 500 -1.98 -5.24 2.05
N PHE A 501 -0.92 -4.50 1.72
CA PHE A 501 0.04 -4.95 0.72
C PHE A 501 0.78 -6.22 1.14
N HIS A 502 1.23 -6.32 2.40
CA HIS A 502 2.03 -7.45 2.88
C HIS A 502 1.24 -8.53 3.62
N GLU A 503 0.11 -8.18 4.25
CA GLU A 503 -0.73 -9.13 4.99
C GLU A 503 -1.78 -9.81 4.10
N VAL A 504 -2.14 -9.22 2.95
CA VAL A 504 -3.18 -9.77 2.06
C VAL A 504 -2.54 -10.17 0.72
N PRO A 505 -2.25 -11.47 0.49
CA PRO A 505 -1.59 -11.94 -0.74
C PRO A 505 -2.29 -11.51 -2.02
N ALA A 506 -3.62 -11.49 -2.04
CA ALA A 506 -4.40 -11.07 -3.21
C ALA A 506 -4.17 -9.59 -3.58
N VAL A 507 -4.00 -8.71 -2.58
CA VAL A 507 -3.69 -7.29 -2.81
C VAL A 507 -2.24 -7.15 -3.24
N GLY A 508 -1.30 -7.78 -2.52
CA GLY A 508 0.11 -7.78 -2.86
C GLY A 508 0.35 -8.22 -4.31
N GLU A 509 -0.17 -9.39 -4.69
CA GLU A 509 0.01 -9.96 -6.03
C GLU A 509 -0.58 -9.08 -7.12
N ALA A 510 -1.76 -8.50 -6.87
CA ALA A 510 -2.41 -7.59 -7.80
C ALA A 510 -1.60 -6.31 -8.03
N LEU A 511 -1.08 -5.70 -6.97
CA LEU A 511 -0.22 -4.51 -7.06
C LEU A 511 1.11 -4.82 -7.74
N SER A 512 1.79 -5.89 -7.32
CA SER A 512 3.12 -6.22 -7.83
C SER A 512 3.07 -6.60 -9.30
N SER A 513 2.14 -7.46 -9.70
CA SER A 513 1.96 -7.85 -11.11
C SER A 513 1.50 -6.69 -11.98
N TRP A 514 0.68 -5.78 -11.44
CA TRP A 514 0.28 -4.59 -12.18
C TRP A 514 1.44 -3.62 -12.38
N LEU A 515 2.31 -3.46 -11.38
CA LEU A 515 3.52 -2.65 -11.52
C LEU A 515 4.45 -3.21 -12.60
N GLU A 516 4.61 -4.53 -12.70
CA GLU A 516 5.35 -5.18 -13.80
C GLU A 516 4.78 -4.77 -15.16
N ARG A 517 3.45 -4.82 -15.33
CA ARG A 517 2.77 -4.44 -16.56
C ARG A 517 2.92 -2.96 -16.88
N LEU A 518 2.79 -2.08 -15.88
CA LEU A 518 2.97 -0.64 -16.05
C LEU A 518 4.38 -0.30 -16.52
N LEU A 519 5.41 -0.89 -15.90
CA LEU A 519 6.80 -0.69 -16.29
C LEU A 519 7.08 -1.26 -17.67
N ALA A 520 6.65 -2.49 -17.94
CA ALA A 520 6.84 -3.13 -19.24
C ALA A 520 6.21 -2.31 -20.39
N ALA A 521 5.05 -1.72 -20.15
CA ALA A 521 4.34 -0.87 -21.10
C ALA A 521 4.82 0.60 -21.09
N LYS A 522 5.85 0.96 -20.32
CA LYS A 522 6.34 2.34 -20.11
C LYS A 522 5.23 3.32 -19.68
N LYS A 523 4.18 2.82 -19.03
CA LYS A 523 3.04 3.59 -18.49
C LYS A 523 3.27 4.07 -17.06
N LEU A 524 4.45 3.89 -16.50
CA LEU A 524 4.83 4.47 -15.22
C LEU A 524 6.31 4.77 -15.25
N VAL A 525 6.66 6.01 -14.95
CA VAL A 525 8.04 6.47 -14.95
C VAL A 525 8.59 6.39 -13.52
N PRO A 526 9.71 5.69 -13.28
CA PRO A 526 10.37 5.69 -11.99
C PRO A 526 10.82 7.10 -11.57
N PRO A 527 10.74 7.45 -10.28
CA PRO A 527 11.32 8.66 -9.74
C PRO A 527 12.80 8.81 -10.09
N VAL A 528 13.23 10.05 -10.30
CA VAL A 528 14.64 10.38 -10.55
C VAL A 528 15.50 9.95 -9.36
N VAL A 529 16.61 9.28 -9.64
CA VAL A 529 17.67 9.04 -8.65
C VAL A 529 18.43 10.35 -8.44
N ALA A 530 18.19 11.01 -7.31
CA ALA A 530 18.76 12.31 -6.96
C ALA A 530 20.04 12.19 -6.11
N GLY A 531 20.34 11.00 -5.60
CA GLY A 531 21.58 10.72 -4.88
C GLY A 531 21.89 9.23 -4.89
N VAL A 532 23.18 8.92 -4.93
CA VAL A 532 23.70 7.54 -4.82
C VAL A 532 24.76 7.54 -3.74
N GLU A 533 24.69 6.56 -2.85
CA GLU A 533 25.76 6.19 -1.94
C GLU A 533 26.25 4.79 -2.31
N ASP A 534 27.51 4.47 -2.00
CA ASP A 534 28.13 3.19 -2.32
C ASP A 534 28.61 2.48 -1.03
N GLY A 535 28.11 1.26 -0.80
CA GLY A 535 28.41 0.46 0.39
C GLY A 535 27.29 0.47 1.44
N LEU A 536 27.03 -0.68 2.06
CA LEU A 536 25.98 -0.83 3.07
C LEU A 536 26.18 0.13 4.26
N GLU A 537 27.44 0.33 4.66
CA GLU A 537 27.85 1.26 5.70
C GLU A 537 27.48 2.73 5.42
N ARG A 538 27.20 3.09 4.16
CA ARG A 538 26.80 4.45 3.77
C ARG A 538 25.31 4.74 3.93
N VAL A 539 24.49 3.76 4.33
CA VAL A 539 23.07 4.00 4.62
C VAL A 539 22.90 5.14 5.63
N ASN A 540 23.65 5.18 6.72
CA ASN A 540 23.55 6.29 7.70
C ASN A 540 23.83 7.66 7.05
N ALA A 541 24.88 7.76 6.22
CA ALA A 541 25.20 9.01 5.52
C ALA A 541 24.05 9.44 4.60
N GLY A 542 23.47 8.49 3.85
CA GLY A 542 22.30 8.74 3.02
C GLY A 542 21.07 9.20 3.84
N LEU A 543 20.84 8.58 5.00
CA LEU A 543 19.76 8.96 5.93
C LEU A 543 19.98 10.35 6.53
N ASP A 544 21.22 10.72 6.84
CA ASP A 544 21.57 12.06 7.34
C ASP A 544 21.24 13.14 6.29
N ARG A 545 21.56 12.89 5.01
CA ARG A 545 21.21 13.78 3.88
C ARG A 545 19.70 13.90 3.70
N LEU A 546 18.95 12.80 3.85
CA LEU A 546 17.48 12.82 3.85
C LEU A 546 16.93 13.64 5.02
N ARG A 547 17.48 13.46 6.23
CA ARG A 547 17.08 14.19 7.44
C ARG A 547 17.33 15.70 7.29
N ALA A 548 18.46 16.08 6.69
CA ALA A 548 18.82 17.47 6.40
C ALA A 548 17.99 18.10 5.26
N GLY A 549 17.23 17.30 4.51
CA GLY A 549 16.41 17.79 3.39
C GLY A 549 17.21 18.12 2.13
N GLU A 550 18.42 17.58 1.99
CA GLU A 550 19.30 17.80 0.84
C GLU A 550 18.80 17.11 -0.44
N ILE A 551 18.04 16.02 -0.27
CA ILE A 551 17.44 15.29 -1.38
C ILE A 551 16.03 15.80 -1.62
N SER A 552 15.79 16.34 -2.82
CA SER A 552 14.54 17.02 -3.14
C SER A 552 14.05 16.71 -4.54
N GLY A 553 12.80 16.23 -4.66
CA GLY A 553 12.16 15.90 -5.93
C GLY A 553 12.78 14.70 -6.66
N GLY A 554 13.38 13.78 -5.91
CA GLY A 554 13.94 12.51 -6.37
C GLY A 554 14.25 11.61 -5.18
N ARG A 555 15.02 10.55 -5.41
CA ARG A 555 15.28 9.48 -4.44
C ARG A 555 16.77 9.28 -4.22
N LEU A 556 17.14 8.96 -2.97
CA LEU A 556 18.49 8.51 -2.65
C LEU A 556 18.49 6.97 -2.63
N VAL A 557 19.49 6.39 -3.27
CA VAL A 557 19.70 4.94 -3.29
C VAL A 557 21.11 4.60 -2.79
N VAL A 558 21.27 3.40 -2.25
CA VAL A 558 22.57 2.87 -1.81
C VAL A 558 22.90 1.64 -2.63
N ARG A 559 23.99 1.66 -3.39
CA ARG A 559 24.47 0.49 -4.12
C ARG A 559 25.30 -0.38 -3.18
N LEU A 560 24.97 -1.66 -3.13
CA LEU A 560 25.82 -2.67 -2.51
C LEU A 560 26.79 -3.14 -3.59
N GLU A 561 28.09 -2.97 -3.34
CA GLU A 561 29.14 -3.30 -4.29
C GLU A 561 28.90 -4.68 -4.95
N GLY A 562 28.68 -4.68 -6.26
CA GLY A 562 28.89 -5.86 -7.06
C GLY A 562 30.39 -6.04 -7.21
N ARG A 563 30.96 -7.10 -6.64
CA ARG A 563 32.24 -7.63 -7.13
C ARG A 563 32.06 -7.90 -8.63
N THR A 564 32.56 -6.97 -9.46
CA THR A 564 32.85 -7.20 -10.89
C THR A 564 33.95 -8.23 -11.00
#